data_AF-A0A969QNZ3-F1
#
_entry.id   AF-A0A969QNZ3-F1
#
_cell.length_a   1.000
_cell.length_b   1.000
_cell.length_c   1.000
_cell.angle_alpha   90.00
_cell.angle_beta   90.00
_cell.angle_gamma   90.00
#
_symmetry.space_group_name_H-M   'P 1'
#
loop_
_entity.id
_entity.type
_entity.pdbx_description
1 polymer ?
#
loop_
_entity_poly.entity_id
_entity_poly.type
_entity_poly.pdbx_seq_one_letter_code
_entity_poly.pdbx_strand_id
1 'polypeptide(L)'
;MDSLRHTIRSLTIITATLLVSCFDGREEVWIESDGSGCAEVTYSVPAAAAKLKGGEDGVREFVEGFLKSKNVLQSPKCEVWTEKEMLHIRVTASFKSALKLKELSKGSSDK
;
A
#
# COMPACT_ATOMS: atom_id res chain seq x y z
N MET A 1 26.89 -22.91 16.76
CA MET A 1 26.23 -21.62 16.47
C MET A 1 25.49 -21.63 15.12
N ASP A 2 25.84 -22.53 14.21
CA ASP A 2 25.26 -22.58 12.85
C ASP A 2 23.80 -23.07 12.82
N SER A 3 23.45 -24.08 13.64
CA SER A 3 22.08 -24.60 13.74
C SER A 3 21.06 -23.52 14.18
N LEU A 4 21.43 -22.66 15.14
CA LEU A 4 20.58 -21.55 15.59
C LEU A 4 20.37 -20.50 14.48
N ARG A 5 21.41 -20.18 13.70
CA ARG A 5 21.29 -19.28 12.54
C ARG A 5 20.37 -19.85 11.47
N HIS A 6 20.47 -21.14 11.18
CA HIS A 6 19.61 -21.79 10.18
C HIS A 6 18.14 -21.81 10.61
N THR A 7 17.87 -22.07 11.88
CA THR A 7 16.51 -22.03 12.44
C THR A 7 15.91 -20.63 12.38
N ILE A 8 16.65 -19.60 12.82
CA ILE A 8 16.18 -18.21 12.75
C ILE A 8 15.90 -17.79 11.31
N ARG A 9 16.82 -18.09 10.38
CA ARG A 9 16.66 -17.73 8.97
C ARG A 9 15.44 -18.40 8.34
N SER A 10 15.23 -19.68 8.64
CA SER A 10 14.07 -20.44 8.14
C SER A 10 12.76 -19.88 8.73
N LEU A 11 12.75 -19.55 10.02
CA LEU A 11 11.60 -18.93 10.67
C LEU A 11 11.27 -17.55 10.07
N THR A 12 12.27 -16.72 9.82
CA THR A 12 12.06 -15.41 9.16
C THR A 12 11.47 -15.57 7.76
N ILE A 13 11.97 -16.52 6.97
CA ILE A 13 11.45 -16.78 5.63
C ILE A 13 9.99 -17.24 5.71
N ILE A 14 9.68 -18.19 6.60
CA ILE A 14 8.31 -18.71 6.78
C ILE A 14 7.36 -17.59 7.19
N THR A 15 7.72 -16.77 8.17
CA THR A 15 6.90 -15.64 8.62
C THR A 15 6.70 -14.61 7.50
N ALA A 16 7.74 -14.32 6.72
CA ALA A 16 7.63 -13.41 5.58
C ALA A 16 6.69 -13.97 4.50
N THR A 17 6.79 -15.25 4.16
CA THR A 17 5.90 -15.88 3.18
C THR A 17 4.44 -15.97 3.65
N LEU A 18 4.22 -16.23 4.95
CA LEU A 18 2.89 -16.21 5.55
C LEU A 18 2.29 -14.81 5.51
N LEU A 19 3.07 -13.78 5.84
CA LEU A 19 2.62 -12.40 5.76
C LEU A 19 2.18 -12.05 4.34
N VAL A 20 2.98 -12.36 3.31
CA VAL A 20 2.65 -12.10 1.90
C VAL A 20 1.33 -12.77 1.49
N SER A 21 1.04 -13.98 1.97
CA SER A 21 -0.23 -14.67 1.67
C SER A 21 -1.48 -13.97 2.23
N CYS A 22 -1.30 -13.09 3.22
CA CYS A 22 -2.38 -12.30 3.79
C CYS A 22 -2.52 -10.91 3.14
N PHE A 23 -1.65 -10.54 2.20
CA PHE A 23 -1.83 -9.31 1.43
C PHE A 23 -2.73 -9.60 0.24
N ASP A 24 -3.88 -8.96 0.22
CA ASP A 24 -4.73 -8.89 -0.96
C ASP A 24 -4.69 -7.46 -1.51
N GLY A 25 -4.45 -7.33 -2.80
CA GLY A 25 -4.28 -6.06 -3.49
C GLY A 25 -5.11 -6.03 -4.74
N ARG A 26 -6.01 -5.05 -4.84
CA ARG A 26 -6.81 -4.78 -6.03
C ARG A 26 -6.51 -3.37 -6.51
N GLU A 27 -6.05 -3.27 -7.75
CA GLU A 27 -5.81 -1.99 -8.41
C GLU A 27 -6.68 -1.92 -9.66
N GLU A 28 -7.53 -0.91 -9.73
CA GLU A 28 -8.40 -0.63 -10.87
C GLU A 28 -8.10 0.78 -11.38
N VAL A 29 -7.86 0.90 -12.69
CA VAL A 29 -7.55 2.16 -13.34
C VAL A 29 -8.44 2.33 -14.56
N TRP A 30 -9.24 3.39 -14.55
CA TRP A 30 -10.07 3.81 -15.69
C TRP A 30 -9.37 4.96 -16.39
N ILE A 31 -9.08 4.77 -17.69
CA ILE A 31 -8.37 5.74 -18.51
C ILE A 31 -9.29 6.18 -19.64
N GLU A 32 -9.50 7.49 -19.72
CA GLU A 32 -10.25 8.15 -20.78
C GLU A 32 -9.41 8.27 -22.05
N SER A 33 -10.06 8.52 -23.20
CA SER A 33 -9.36 8.65 -24.49
C SER A 33 -8.35 9.80 -24.55
N ASP A 34 -8.50 10.80 -23.68
CA ASP A 34 -7.56 11.93 -23.55
C ASP A 34 -6.38 11.63 -22.60
N GLY A 35 -6.34 10.43 -22.01
CA GLY A 35 -5.33 9.98 -21.08
C GLY A 35 -5.53 10.45 -19.63
N SER A 36 -6.61 11.17 -19.32
CA SER A 36 -7.04 11.41 -17.95
C SER A 36 -7.73 10.17 -17.38
N GLY A 37 -8.07 10.17 -16.09
CA GLY A 37 -8.73 9.01 -15.52
C GLY A 37 -8.87 9.02 -14.00
N CYS A 38 -9.27 7.85 -13.50
CA CYS A 38 -9.42 7.56 -12.08
C CYS A 38 -8.66 6.27 -11.75
N ALA A 39 -8.03 6.24 -10.58
CA ALA A 39 -7.41 5.06 -10.02
C ALA A 39 -8.06 4.76 -8.66
N GLU A 40 -8.39 3.50 -8.45
CA GLU A 40 -8.80 2.96 -7.17
C GLU A 40 -7.85 1.82 -6.79
N VAL A 41 -7.32 1.90 -5.57
CA VAL A 41 -6.37 0.95 -5.04
C VAL A 41 -6.85 0.50 -3.68
N THR A 42 -7.11 -0.78 -3.53
CA THR A 42 -7.52 -1.40 -2.27
C THR A 42 -6.48 -2.43 -1.84
N TYR A 43 -5.94 -2.26 -0.64
CA TYR A 43 -5.03 -3.21 -0.01
C TYR A 43 -5.63 -3.71 1.30
N SER A 44 -5.53 -5.01 1.52
CA SER A 44 -5.93 -5.67 2.77
C SER A 44 -4.70 -6.33 3.38
N VAL A 45 -4.45 -6.06 4.66
CA VAL A 45 -3.26 -6.54 5.38
C VAL A 45 -3.67 -7.03 6.77
N PRO A 46 -2.94 -7.95 7.40
CA PRO A 46 -3.22 -8.31 8.80
C PRO A 46 -3.16 -7.09 9.71
N ALA A 47 -4.19 -6.86 10.51
CA ALA A 47 -4.26 -5.74 11.45
C ALA A 47 -3.10 -5.77 12.46
N ALA A 48 -2.63 -6.97 12.82
CA ALA A 48 -1.44 -7.17 13.64
C ALA A 48 -0.17 -6.55 13.03
N ALA A 49 0.01 -6.62 11.70
CA ALA A 49 1.13 -5.98 11.02
C ALA A 49 1.00 -4.45 11.01
N ALA A 50 -0.22 -3.94 10.82
CA ALA A 50 -0.50 -2.51 10.84
C ALA A 50 -0.30 -1.85 12.22
N LYS A 51 -0.43 -2.60 13.32
CA LYS A 51 -0.12 -2.10 14.67
C LYS A 51 1.33 -1.61 14.81
N LEU A 52 2.28 -2.17 14.05
CA LEU A 52 3.67 -1.69 14.00
C LEU A 52 3.79 -0.26 13.41
N LYS A 53 2.75 0.20 12.73
CA LYS A 53 2.61 1.55 12.16
C LYS A 53 1.53 2.38 12.85
N GLY A 54 1.13 2.03 14.07
CA GLY A 54 0.13 2.79 14.84
C GLY A 54 -1.32 2.41 14.53
N GLY A 55 -1.56 1.26 13.89
CA GLY A 55 -2.91 0.80 13.57
C GLY A 55 -3.56 1.62 12.46
N GLU A 56 -4.89 1.72 12.47
CA GLU A 56 -5.65 2.46 11.44
C GLU A 56 -5.19 3.91 11.29
N ASP A 57 -5.05 4.64 12.39
CA ASP A 57 -4.74 6.07 12.35
C ASP A 57 -3.34 6.33 11.81
N GLY A 58 -2.34 5.56 12.25
CA GLY A 58 -0.98 5.75 11.77
C GLY A 58 -0.78 5.29 10.32
N VAL A 59 -1.53 4.28 9.86
CA VAL A 59 -1.57 3.92 8.44
C VAL A 59 -2.26 5.01 7.63
N ARG A 60 -3.39 5.54 8.10
CA ARG A 60 -4.11 6.65 7.44
C ARG A 60 -3.21 7.87 7.30
N GLU A 61 -2.55 8.30 8.37
CA GLU A 61 -1.62 9.42 8.35
C GLU A 61 -0.46 9.20 7.38
N PHE A 62 0.14 8.00 7.37
CA PHE A 62 1.21 7.65 6.45
C PHE A 62 0.78 7.74 4.98
N VAL A 63 -0.37 7.14 4.65
CA VAL A 63 -0.89 7.13 3.27
C VAL A 63 -1.33 8.53 2.84
N GLU A 64 -2.03 9.28 3.69
CA GLU A 64 -2.40 10.66 3.39
C GLU A 64 -1.16 11.55 3.20
N GLY A 65 -0.12 11.38 4.02
CA GLY A 65 1.15 12.09 3.87
C GLY A 65 1.81 11.79 2.52
N PHE A 66 1.83 10.51 2.13
CA PHE A 66 2.30 10.10 0.81
C PHE A 66 1.47 10.76 -0.30
N LEU A 67 0.15 10.72 -0.24
CA LEU A 67 -0.73 11.29 -1.26
C LEU A 67 -0.57 12.82 -1.37
N LYS A 68 -0.46 13.53 -0.24
CA LYS A 68 -0.20 14.98 -0.20
C LYS A 68 1.14 15.36 -0.84
N SER A 69 2.13 14.48 -0.77
CA SER A 69 3.44 14.71 -1.41
C SER A 69 3.42 14.61 -2.94
N LYS A 70 2.32 14.13 -3.54
CA LYS A 70 2.22 13.84 -4.98
C LYS A 70 1.30 14.82 -5.69
N ASN A 71 1.88 15.76 -6.42
CA ASN A 71 1.15 16.77 -7.20
C ASN A 71 0.47 16.22 -8.48
N VAL A 72 0.62 14.93 -8.78
CA VAL A 72 0.07 14.30 -9.99
C VAL A 72 -1.40 13.89 -9.80
N LEU A 73 -1.80 13.64 -8.55
CA LEU A 73 -3.14 13.18 -8.20
C LEU A 73 -4.06 14.36 -7.88
N GLN A 74 -5.31 14.23 -8.29
CA GLN A 74 -6.39 15.16 -8.00
C GLN A 74 -7.36 14.52 -7.03
N SER A 75 -7.76 15.29 -6.01
CA SER A 75 -8.79 14.89 -5.06
C SER A 75 -8.54 13.52 -4.39
N PRO A 76 -7.29 13.17 -4.00
CA PRO A 76 -7.04 11.85 -3.44
C PRO A 76 -7.82 11.67 -2.14
N LYS A 77 -8.53 10.55 -2.02
CA LYS A 77 -9.23 10.11 -0.82
C LYS A 77 -8.57 8.85 -0.30
N CYS A 78 -8.45 8.77 1.02
CA CYS A 78 -7.91 7.60 1.72
C CYS A 78 -8.93 7.17 2.78
N GLU A 79 -9.37 5.93 2.70
CA GLU A 79 -10.22 5.28 3.68
C GLU A 79 -9.42 4.14 4.30
N VAL A 80 -9.41 4.09 5.64
CA VAL A 80 -8.73 3.02 6.39
C VAL A 80 -9.68 2.54 7.46
N TRP A 81 -9.95 1.24 7.46
CA TRP A 81 -10.83 0.57 8.42
C TRP A 81 -10.35 -0.86 8.67
N THR A 82 -10.63 -1.39 9.86
CA THR A 82 -10.39 -2.78 10.20
C THR A 82 -11.69 -3.56 10.16
N GLU A 83 -11.69 -4.69 9.45
CA GLU A 83 -12.75 -5.67 9.50
C GLU A 83 -12.17 -7.02 9.96
N LYS A 84 -12.70 -7.55 11.08
CA LYS A 84 -12.17 -8.76 11.74
C LYS A 84 -10.68 -8.57 12.09
N GLU A 85 -9.80 -9.37 11.50
CA GLU A 85 -8.35 -9.35 11.71
C GLU A 85 -7.57 -8.68 10.56
N MET A 86 -8.29 -8.05 9.63
CA MET A 86 -7.72 -7.44 8.43
C MET A 86 -7.95 -5.92 8.47
N LEU A 87 -6.88 -5.18 8.24
CA LEU A 87 -6.92 -3.75 7.99
C LEU A 87 -6.99 -3.53 6.49
N HIS A 88 -7.99 -2.76 6.07
CA HIS A 88 -8.25 -2.41 4.69
C HIS A 88 -7.87 -0.94 4.46
N ILE A 89 -7.23 -0.69 3.34
CA ILE A 89 -6.78 0.63 2.90
C ILE A 89 -7.35 0.81 1.50
N ARG A 90 -8.20 1.80 1.31
CA ARG A 90 -8.73 2.18 -0.01
C ARG A 90 -8.29 3.58 -0.35
N VAL A 91 -7.64 3.72 -1.49
CA VAL A 91 -7.23 5.00 -2.06
C VAL A 91 -7.95 5.19 -3.37
N THR A 92 -8.57 6.36 -3.53
CA THR A 92 -9.22 6.76 -4.79
C THR A 92 -8.67 8.11 -5.19
N ALA A 93 -8.21 8.24 -6.44
CA ALA A 93 -7.66 9.49 -6.94
C ALA A 93 -7.91 9.65 -8.44
N SER A 94 -8.17 10.87 -8.88
CA SER A 94 -8.22 11.22 -10.30
C SER A 94 -6.88 11.74 -10.78
N PHE A 95 -6.61 11.70 -12.07
CA PHE A 95 -5.40 12.26 -12.66
C PHE A 95 -5.68 12.84 -14.04
N LYS A 96 -4.91 13.85 -14.44
CA LYS A 96 -5.04 14.49 -15.76
C LYS A 96 -4.31 13.77 -16.88
N SER A 97 -3.32 12.94 -16.54
CA SER A 97 -2.52 12.23 -17.54
C SER A 97 -1.89 10.96 -16.95
N ALA A 98 -2.22 9.81 -17.53
CA ALA A 98 -1.66 8.51 -17.16
C ALA A 98 -0.12 8.46 -17.33
N LEU A 99 0.43 9.22 -18.29
CA LEU A 99 1.88 9.28 -18.52
C LEU A 99 2.64 9.85 -17.31
N LYS A 100 2.00 10.74 -16.55
CA LYS A 100 2.58 11.33 -15.34
C LYS A 100 2.49 10.41 -14.13
N LEU A 101 1.67 9.34 -14.18
CA LEU A 101 1.62 8.35 -13.10
C LEU A 101 2.94 7.59 -12.95
N LYS A 102 3.78 7.50 -14.01
CA LYS A 102 5.13 6.93 -13.91
C LYS A 102 6.03 7.68 -12.92
N GLU A 103 5.73 8.94 -12.62
CA GLU A 103 6.45 9.74 -11.62
C GLU A 103 6.09 9.34 -10.19
N LEU A 104 4.96 8.64 -9.98
CA LEU A 104 4.58 8.08 -8.68
C LEU A 104 5.45 6.88 -8.30
N SER A 105 5.83 6.04 -9.27
CA SER A 105 6.57 4.78 -9.02
C SER A 105 8.06 4.99 -8.73
N LYS A 106 8.64 6.13 -9.10
CA LYS A 106 10.06 6.46 -8.84
C LYS A 106 10.37 6.82 -7.38
N GLY A 107 9.39 6.77 -6.48
CA GLY A 107 9.51 7.21 -5.09
C GLY A 107 10.12 6.22 -4.10
N SER A 108 10.62 5.05 -4.51
CA SER A 108 11.12 4.00 -3.59
C SER A 108 12.48 3.41 -3.94
N SER A 109 13.27 4.03 -4.84
CA SER A 109 14.59 3.52 -5.22
C SER A 109 15.70 4.53 -4.97
N ASP A 110 15.73 5.11 -3.77
CA ASP A 110 16.91 5.84 -3.29
C ASP A 110 17.09 5.57 -1.79
N LYS A 111 17.72 4.43 -1.49
CA LYS A 111 18.50 4.17 -0.28
C LYS A 111 19.53 3.08 -0.58
#